data_AF-A0A1A8R4N6-F1
#
_entry.id   AF-A0A1A8R4N6-F1
#
_cell.length_a   1.000
_cell.length_b   1.000
_cell.length_c   1.000
_cell.angle_alpha   90.00
_cell.angle_beta   90.00
_cell.angle_gamma   90.00
#
_symmetry.space_group_name_H-M   'P 1'
#
loop_
_entity.id
_entity.type
_entity.pdbx_description
1 polymer ?
#
loop_
_entity_poly.entity_id
_entity_poly.type
_entity_poly.pdbx_seq_one_letter_code
_entity_poly.pdbx_strand_id
1 'polypeptide(L)'
;GRDKKIYCTDLRNPDIRVLICEEKAPVLKMELDRSADPPPAIWVSTTKSSVNKWSLKGMHNFRSSGEYDNDCTTPLTPLCTQPEQVIKGGASIIQCHILNDKRHILTKDTNNNVAFWDVLKACKGEDLGKVEFDEEIKKRFKMVYVPNWFSVDLKTGMLTITLDESDCFAAWVSAKDAGFSSSDGSDPKLNLGGLLLQALLEFWPRTRINPMDEEENEVNHVNGEQENRVQKGNGYFQVPPHTPVIFGEAGGRTLFRLLCRDSGGETESMLLNETVPQWVIDITVDKNMPKFNK
;
A
#
# COMPACT_ATOMS: atom_id res chain seq x y z
N GLY A 1 24.98 8.11 -11.19
CA GLY A 1 23.59 8.31 -11.67
C GLY A 1 22.97 6.97 -12.04
N ARG A 2 22.42 6.81 -13.26
CA ARG A 2 21.88 5.51 -13.76
C ARG A 2 22.93 4.40 -13.82
N ASP A 3 24.17 4.78 -14.09
CA ASP A 3 25.38 3.96 -14.09
C ASP A 3 25.82 3.47 -12.70
N LYS A 4 25.16 3.90 -11.62
CA LYS A 4 25.43 3.54 -10.21
C LYS A 4 26.77 4.01 -9.64
N LYS A 5 27.68 4.49 -10.49
CA LYS A 5 28.98 5.01 -10.08
C LYS A 5 28.87 6.42 -9.52
N ILE A 6 29.69 6.71 -8.51
CA ILE A 6 29.77 8.01 -7.85
C ILE A 6 31.19 8.53 -7.95
N TYR A 7 31.36 9.68 -8.61
CA TYR A 7 32.66 10.30 -8.80
C TYR A 7 32.74 11.63 -8.07
N CYS A 8 33.91 11.92 -7.50
CA CYS A 8 34.30 13.30 -7.18
C CYS A 8 35.25 13.79 -8.27
N THR A 9 34.89 14.87 -8.94
CA THR A 9 35.68 15.46 -10.04
C THR A 9 36.08 16.87 -9.65
N ASP A 10 37.35 17.24 -9.83
CA ASP A 10 37.79 18.62 -9.65
C ASP A 10 37.32 19.47 -10.84
N LEU A 11 36.57 20.54 -10.57
CA LEU A 11 36.04 21.41 -11.62
C LEU A 11 37.14 22.19 -12.36
N ARG A 12 38.32 22.36 -11.74
CA ARG A 12 39.47 23.06 -12.35
C ARG A 12 40.27 22.14 -13.27
N ASN A 13 40.21 20.84 -13.03
CA ASN A 13 40.89 19.82 -13.84
C ASN A 13 40.04 18.53 -13.88
N PRO A 14 39.20 18.35 -14.91
CA PRO A 14 38.30 17.20 -15.04
C PRO A 14 38.98 15.83 -15.13
N ASP A 15 40.26 15.79 -15.51
CA ASP A 15 41.05 14.55 -15.54
C ASP A 15 41.30 14.04 -14.11
N ILE A 16 41.27 14.93 -13.12
CA ILE A 16 41.33 14.59 -11.70
C ILE A 16 39.93 14.17 -11.23
N ARG A 17 39.63 12.88 -11.42
CA ARG A 17 38.41 12.23 -10.91
C ARG A 17 38.74 11.06 -10.00
N VAL A 18 38.00 10.93 -8.91
CA VAL A 18 38.09 9.80 -7.98
C VAL A 18 36.77 9.05 -8.02
N LEU A 19 36.80 7.75 -8.30
CA LEU A 19 35.65 6.89 -8.09
C LEU A 19 35.48 6.66 -6.58
N ILE A 20 34.42 7.21 -5.99
CA ILE A 20 34.14 7.05 -4.56
C ILE A 20 33.66 5.62 -4.30
N CYS A 21 32.63 5.20 -5.01
CA CYS A 21 32.02 3.87 -4.90
C CYS A 21 31.17 3.54 -6.13
N GLU A 22 30.75 2.28 -6.21
CA GLU A 22 29.70 1.83 -7.11
C GLU A 22 28.53 1.30 -6.27
N GLU A 23 27.37 1.94 -6.41
CA GLU A 23 26.16 1.55 -5.69
C GLU A 23 25.51 0.29 -6.26
N LYS A 24 24.67 -0.37 -5.44
CA LYS A 24 23.94 -1.59 -5.88
C LYS A 24 22.77 -1.29 -6.81
N ALA A 25 22.35 -0.02 -6.92
CA ALA A 25 21.22 0.44 -7.70
C ALA A 25 21.43 1.87 -8.21
N PRO A 26 20.68 2.31 -9.25
CA PRO A 26 20.76 3.67 -9.77
C PRO A 26 20.62 4.73 -8.67
N VAL A 27 21.53 5.70 -8.68
CA VAL A 27 21.55 6.81 -7.72
C VAL A 27 20.49 7.83 -8.09
N LEU A 28 19.66 8.22 -7.11
CA LEU A 28 18.60 9.21 -7.27
C LEU A 28 19.01 10.58 -6.72
N LYS A 29 19.56 10.60 -5.51
CA LYS A 29 19.98 11.85 -4.84
C LYS A 29 21.10 11.59 -3.84
N MET A 30 21.92 12.60 -3.61
CA MET A 30 23.04 12.56 -2.68
C MET A 30 23.03 13.79 -1.78
N GLU A 31 23.52 13.66 -0.55
CA GLU A 31 23.65 14.76 0.42
C GLU A 31 25.03 14.69 1.10
N LEU A 32 25.79 15.77 1.07
CA LEU A 32 27.12 15.81 1.69
C LEU A 32 27.01 16.01 3.20
N ASP A 33 27.85 15.33 3.97
CA ASP A 33 28.09 15.69 5.35
C ASP A 33 28.93 16.97 5.38
N ARG A 34 28.36 18.06 5.91
CA ARG A 34 28.99 19.40 5.91
C ARG A 34 29.58 19.78 7.27
N SER A 35 29.81 18.80 8.14
CA SER A 35 30.37 19.04 9.48
C SER A 35 31.85 19.46 9.49
N ALA A 36 32.57 19.23 8.39
CA ALA A 36 33.97 19.64 8.22
C ALA A 36 34.28 20.01 6.76
N ASP A 37 35.41 20.70 6.55
CA ASP A 37 36.00 20.99 5.25
C ASP A 37 37.40 20.37 5.17
N PRO A 38 37.66 19.40 4.26
CA PRO A 38 36.73 18.84 3.28
C PRO A 38 35.58 18.00 3.90
N PRO A 39 34.46 17.82 3.19
CA PRO A 39 33.34 16.98 3.63
C PRO A 39 33.81 15.56 4.01
N PRO A 40 33.49 15.06 5.21
CA PRO A 40 33.99 13.76 5.65
C PRO A 40 33.26 12.57 5.01
N ALA A 41 32.03 12.76 4.52
CA ALA A 41 31.19 11.69 4.00
C ALA A 41 30.09 12.21 3.06
N ILE A 42 29.41 11.28 2.37
CA ILE A 42 28.25 11.53 1.52
C ILE A 42 27.16 10.49 1.77
N TRP A 43 25.92 10.94 1.97
CA TRP A 43 24.73 10.11 2.00
C TRP A 43 24.19 9.92 0.58
N VAL A 44 23.77 8.71 0.27
CA VAL A 44 23.34 8.31 -1.07
C VAL A 44 22.01 7.57 -0.99
N SER A 45 21.02 8.09 -1.73
CA SER A 45 19.73 7.43 -1.97
C SER A 45 19.71 6.84 -3.38
N THR A 46 19.17 5.63 -3.50
CA THR A 46 19.08 4.89 -4.76
C THR A 46 17.64 4.46 -5.02
N THR A 47 17.39 3.71 -6.08
CA THR A 47 16.07 3.07 -6.29
C THR A 47 15.79 1.92 -5.31
N LYS A 48 16.75 1.52 -4.47
CA LYS A 48 16.50 0.62 -3.33
C LYS A 48 16.06 1.42 -2.10
N SER A 49 15.35 0.76 -1.20
CA SER A 49 14.86 1.34 0.05
C SER A 49 15.94 1.62 1.11
N SER A 50 17.10 0.98 1.01
CA SER A 50 18.24 1.25 1.90
C SER A 50 18.96 2.54 1.51
N VAL A 51 19.41 3.31 2.51
CA VAL A 51 20.19 4.54 2.32
C VAL A 51 21.57 4.34 2.91
N ASN A 52 22.61 4.63 2.13
CA ASN A 52 24.00 4.35 2.50
C ASN A 52 24.75 5.65 2.73
N LYS A 53 25.66 5.64 3.72
CA LYS A 53 26.66 6.68 3.93
C LYS A 53 28.02 6.16 3.49
N TRP A 54 28.73 6.93 2.68
CA TRP A 54 30.05 6.60 2.15
C TRP A 54 31.09 7.59 2.69
N SER A 55 32.20 7.07 3.21
CA SER A 55 33.30 7.89 3.70
C SER A 55 34.05 8.55 2.54
N LEU A 56 34.42 9.82 2.72
CA LEU A 56 35.28 10.57 1.79
C LEU A 56 36.70 10.76 2.35
N LYS A 57 37.00 10.17 3.51
CA LYS A 57 38.34 10.19 4.11
C LYS A 57 39.33 9.49 3.17
N GLY A 58 40.51 10.07 3.00
CA GLY A 58 41.56 9.51 2.14
C GLY A 58 41.57 10.00 0.69
N MET A 59 40.63 10.85 0.28
CA MET A 59 40.62 11.45 -1.07
C MET A 59 41.92 12.19 -1.43
N HIS A 60 42.57 12.84 -0.46
CA HIS A 60 43.83 13.55 -0.68
C HIS A 60 45.02 12.61 -0.97
N ASN A 61 44.99 11.39 -0.42
CA ASN A 61 46.06 10.41 -0.63
C ASN A 61 46.00 9.86 -2.06
N PHE A 62 44.78 9.65 -2.58
CA PHE A 62 44.56 9.18 -3.95
C PHE A 62 44.99 10.22 -5.01
N ARG A 63 44.91 11.51 -4.67
CA ARG A 63 45.39 12.61 -5.54
C ARG A 63 46.92 12.77 -5.55
N SER A 64 47.60 12.24 -4.53
CA SER A 64 49.04 12.45 -4.33
C SER A 64 49.91 11.30 -4.84
N SER A 65 49.34 10.12 -5.13
CA SER A 65 50.10 8.93 -5.55
C SER A 65 50.58 8.95 -7.00
N GLY A 66 50.31 10.01 -7.77
CA GLY A 66 51.06 10.29 -9.00
C GLY A 66 50.96 9.25 -10.12
N GLU A 67 49.92 8.42 -10.15
CA GLU A 67 49.62 7.60 -11.33
C GLU A 67 49.00 8.53 -12.39
N TYR A 68 49.88 9.27 -13.08
CA TYR A 68 49.59 9.97 -14.34
C TYR A 68 49.43 8.99 -15.51
N ASP A 69 48.93 7.78 -15.26
CA ASP A 69 48.52 6.89 -16.33
C ASP A 69 47.16 7.39 -16.83
N ASN A 70 47.29 8.36 -17.73
CA ASN A 70 46.26 9.02 -18.50
C ASN A 70 45.61 8.08 -19.53
N ASP A 71 45.67 6.77 -19.26
CA ASP A 71 45.16 5.74 -20.14
C ASP A 71 43.69 5.52 -19.76
N CYS A 72 42.80 5.98 -20.63
CA CYS A 72 41.34 5.84 -20.52
C CYS A 72 40.87 4.35 -20.52
N THR A 73 41.79 3.41 -20.39
CA THR A 73 41.68 1.96 -20.50
C THR A 73 41.75 1.26 -19.13
N THR A 74 42.32 1.87 -18.10
CA THR A 74 42.43 1.26 -16.76
C THR A 74 41.20 1.58 -15.89
N PRO A 75 40.50 0.56 -15.36
CA PRO A 75 39.34 0.78 -14.51
C PRO A 75 39.77 1.40 -13.17
N LEU A 76 39.24 2.60 -12.88
CA LEU A 76 39.46 3.27 -11.59
C LEU A 76 38.99 2.38 -10.43
N THR A 77 39.88 2.12 -9.47
CA THR A 77 39.56 1.42 -8.23
C THR A 77 38.72 2.33 -7.33
N PRO A 78 37.60 1.85 -6.76
CA PRO A 78 36.77 2.67 -5.88
C PRO A 78 37.47 2.95 -4.54
N LEU A 79 37.31 4.17 -4.02
CA LEU A 79 37.80 4.57 -2.70
C LEU A 79 37.19 3.71 -1.58
N CYS A 80 35.90 3.37 -1.71
CA CYS A 80 35.15 2.58 -0.75
C CYS A 80 34.48 1.40 -1.46
N THR A 81 34.67 0.19 -0.90
CA THR A 81 33.99 -1.03 -1.35
C THR A 81 32.77 -1.38 -0.48
N GLN A 82 32.66 -0.78 0.71
CA GLN A 82 31.54 -0.93 1.63
C GLN A 82 31.15 0.43 2.22
N PRO A 83 29.85 0.65 2.52
CA PRO A 83 29.39 1.88 3.15
C PRO A 83 29.87 1.95 4.61
N GLU A 84 30.12 3.16 5.09
CA GLU A 84 30.46 3.46 6.48
C GLU A 84 29.25 3.22 7.41
N GLN A 85 28.05 3.60 6.95
CA GLN A 85 26.79 3.37 7.67
C GLN A 85 25.67 2.99 6.69
N VAL A 86 24.72 2.19 7.18
CA VAL A 86 23.56 1.73 6.39
C VAL A 86 22.28 1.95 7.18
N ILE A 87 21.36 2.73 6.62
CA ILE A 87 19.96 2.77 7.05
C ILE A 87 19.24 1.63 6.32
N LYS A 88 18.69 0.69 7.09
CA LYS A 88 17.99 -0.48 6.54
C LYS A 88 16.70 -0.04 5.84
N GLY A 89 16.43 -0.64 4.68
CA GLY A 89 15.18 -0.50 3.95
C GLY A 89 14.29 -1.73 4.08
N GLY A 90 12.98 -1.54 3.95
CA GLY A 90 12.00 -2.62 3.84
C GLY A 90 11.94 -3.22 2.42
N ALA A 91 11.28 -4.37 2.28
CA ALA A 91 10.98 -4.94 0.97
C ALA A 91 9.82 -4.20 0.32
N SER A 92 9.82 -4.11 -1.01
CA SER A 92 8.73 -3.52 -1.79
C SER A 92 8.01 -4.63 -2.57
N ILE A 93 6.69 -4.58 -2.63
CA ILE A 93 5.89 -5.44 -3.50
C ILE A 93 6.11 -5.01 -4.95
N ILE A 94 6.49 -5.96 -5.81
CA ILE A 94 6.85 -5.71 -7.21
C ILE A 94 6.02 -6.51 -8.21
N GLN A 95 5.35 -7.57 -7.76
CA GLN A 95 4.39 -8.32 -8.56
C GLN A 95 3.13 -8.57 -7.73
N CYS A 96 1.98 -8.56 -8.42
CA CYS A 96 0.66 -8.79 -7.84
C CYS A 96 -0.18 -9.58 -8.84
N HIS A 97 -0.94 -10.55 -8.33
CA HIS A 97 -1.91 -11.33 -9.10
C HIS A 97 -3.23 -11.41 -8.33
N ILE A 98 -4.31 -10.91 -8.94
CA ILE A 98 -5.67 -10.97 -8.39
C ILE A 98 -6.27 -12.32 -8.79
N LEU A 99 -6.66 -13.13 -7.80
CA LEU A 99 -7.27 -14.44 -8.05
C LEU A 99 -8.70 -14.30 -8.60
N ASN A 100 -9.22 -15.39 -9.19
CA ASN A 100 -10.51 -15.41 -9.89
C ASN A 100 -11.72 -15.09 -9.01
N ASP A 101 -11.60 -15.29 -7.69
CA ASP A 101 -12.65 -14.94 -6.73
C ASP A 101 -12.76 -13.42 -6.48
N LYS A 102 -11.88 -12.62 -7.08
CA LYS A 102 -11.79 -11.16 -6.91
C LYS A 102 -11.83 -10.76 -5.44
N ARG A 103 -11.16 -11.53 -4.58
CA ARG A 103 -11.02 -11.20 -3.17
C ARG A 103 -9.60 -11.43 -2.71
N HIS A 104 -8.96 -12.47 -3.20
CA HIS A 104 -7.62 -12.81 -2.76
C HIS A 104 -6.56 -12.35 -3.76
N ILE A 105 -5.42 -11.92 -3.22
CA ILE A 105 -4.25 -11.49 -4.00
C ILE A 105 -3.03 -12.32 -3.59
N LEU A 106 -2.22 -12.69 -4.57
CA LEU A 106 -0.85 -13.13 -4.36
C LEU A 106 0.12 -12.00 -4.75
N THR A 107 1.15 -11.79 -3.94
CA THR A 107 2.20 -10.79 -4.22
C THR A 107 3.57 -11.39 -4.15
N LYS A 108 4.53 -10.83 -4.90
CA LYS A 108 5.97 -11.10 -4.74
C LYS A 108 6.73 -9.80 -4.43
N ASP A 109 7.61 -9.84 -3.43
CA ASP A 109 8.42 -8.70 -3.01
C ASP A 109 9.84 -8.69 -3.59
N THR A 110 10.59 -7.61 -3.35
CA THR A 110 12.00 -7.47 -3.75
C THR A 110 12.96 -8.49 -3.13
N ASN A 111 12.53 -9.20 -2.09
CA ASN A 111 13.28 -10.29 -1.45
C ASN A 111 12.89 -11.67 -1.99
N ASN A 112 12.01 -11.72 -3.01
CA ASN A 112 11.40 -12.90 -3.59
C ASN A 112 10.48 -13.68 -2.63
N ASN A 113 9.98 -13.05 -1.57
CA ASN A 113 8.96 -13.66 -0.74
C ASN A 113 7.60 -13.49 -1.42
N VAL A 114 6.82 -14.56 -1.41
CA VAL A 114 5.44 -14.59 -1.84
C VAL A 114 4.54 -14.53 -0.61
N ALA A 115 3.46 -13.75 -0.71
CA ALA A 115 2.46 -13.64 0.35
C ALA A 115 1.04 -13.63 -0.24
N PHE A 116 0.09 -14.13 0.56
CA PHE A 116 -1.33 -14.23 0.26
C PHE A 116 -2.13 -13.22 1.10
N TRP A 117 -3.06 -12.53 0.46
CA TRP A 117 -3.79 -11.40 1.05
C TRP A 117 -5.29 -11.54 0.80
N ASP A 118 -6.10 -11.06 1.76
CA ASP A 118 -7.55 -10.89 1.63
C ASP A 118 -7.85 -9.39 1.46
N VAL A 119 -8.27 -9.00 0.25
CA VAL A 119 -8.60 -7.60 -0.11
C VAL A 119 -9.81 -7.13 0.66
N LEU A 120 -10.83 -7.99 0.81
CA LEU A 120 -12.08 -7.63 1.46
C LEU A 120 -11.85 -7.32 2.94
N LYS A 121 -10.98 -8.09 3.61
CA LYS A 121 -10.60 -7.85 5.01
C LYS A 121 -9.41 -6.89 5.17
N ALA A 122 -8.85 -6.39 4.08
CA ALA A 122 -7.68 -5.52 4.03
C ALA A 122 -6.50 -6.04 4.89
N CYS A 123 -6.22 -7.35 4.82
CA CYS A 123 -5.20 -7.96 5.67
C CYS A 123 -4.36 -9.02 4.94
N LYS A 124 -3.17 -9.27 5.50
CA LYS A 124 -2.35 -10.41 5.08
C LYS A 124 -2.93 -11.69 5.67
N GLY A 125 -3.08 -12.71 4.84
CA GLY A 125 -3.44 -14.06 5.28
C GLY A 125 -2.23 -14.89 5.65
N GLU A 126 -1.35 -15.16 4.68
CA GLU A 126 -0.25 -16.13 4.83
C GLU A 126 1.04 -15.61 4.18
N ASP A 127 2.17 -15.79 4.86
CA ASP A 127 3.51 -15.59 4.27
C ASP A 127 4.01 -16.94 3.74
N LEU A 128 4.13 -17.06 2.42
CA LEU A 128 4.50 -18.31 1.73
C LEU A 128 6.02 -18.47 1.57
N GLY A 129 6.78 -17.40 1.85
CA GLY A 129 8.23 -17.39 1.70
C GLY A 129 8.66 -17.46 0.23
N LYS A 130 9.83 -18.04 -0.03
CA LYS A 130 10.44 -18.06 -1.37
C LYS A 130 9.93 -19.25 -2.19
N VAL A 131 8.70 -19.15 -2.69
CA VAL A 131 8.09 -20.13 -3.61
C VAL A 131 8.01 -19.56 -5.03
N GLU A 132 7.82 -20.45 -6.02
CA GLU A 132 7.60 -20.03 -7.40
C GLU A 132 6.22 -19.39 -7.59
N PHE A 133 6.22 -18.13 -8.03
CA PHE A 133 5.03 -17.28 -8.02
C PHE A 133 3.92 -17.81 -8.95
N ASP A 134 4.29 -18.20 -10.18
CA ASP A 134 3.33 -18.69 -11.17
C ASP A 134 2.78 -20.09 -10.82
N GLU A 135 3.57 -20.92 -10.13
CA GLU A 135 3.12 -22.23 -9.64
C GLU A 135 2.10 -22.07 -8.52
N GLU A 136 2.33 -21.14 -7.60
CA GLU A 136 1.39 -20.87 -6.51
C GLU A 136 0.09 -20.23 -7.02
N ILE A 137 0.13 -19.40 -8.07
CA ILE A 137 -1.06 -18.92 -8.77
C ILE A 137 -1.88 -20.09 -9.33
N LYS A 138 -1.23 -21.03 -10.05
CA LYS A 138 -1.90 -22.20 -10.63
C LYS A 138 -2.49 -23.10 -9.55
N LYS A 139 -1.77 -23.32 -8.46
CA LYS A 139 -2.21 -24.14 -7.31
C LYS A 139 -3.46 -23.56 -6.64
N ARG A 140 -3.59 -22.24 -6.59
CA ARG A 140 -4.74 -21.54 -5.99
C ARG A 140 -5.84 -21.17 -6.98
N PHE A 141 -5.76 -21.65 -8.21
CA PHE A 141 -6.79 -21.43 -9.22
C PHE A 141 -8.13 -22.00 -8.76
N LYS A 142 -9.18 -21.19 -8.90
CA LYS A 142 -10.57 -21.60 -8.71
C LYS A 142 -11.33 -21.34 -10.01
N MET A 143 -12.14 -22.31 -10.43
CA MET A 143 -12.99 -22.19 -11.62
C MET A 143 -14.26 -21.40 -11.28
N VAL A 144 -14.08 -20.12 -10.97
CA VAL A 144 -15.16 -19.16 -10.66
C VAL A 144 -14.95 -17.89 -11.47
N TYR A 145 -16.03 -17.14 -11.69
CA TYR A 145 -15.96 -15.83 -12.30
C TYR A 145 -16.68 -14.82 -11.41
N VAL A 146 -15.94 -13.82 -10.94
CA VAL A 146 -16.47 -12.65 -10.25
C VAL A 146 -16.05 -11.41 -11.06
N PRO A 147 -16.96 -10.46 -11.34
CA PRO A 147 -16.60 -9.20 -11.99
C PRO A 147 -15.51 -8.45 -11.21
N ASN A 148 -14.63 -7.72 -11.90
CA ASN A 148 -13.72 -6.80 -11.23
C ASN A 148 -14.52 -5.70 -10.52
N TRP A 149 -14.07 -5.32 -9.32
CA TRP A 149 -14.71 -4.29 -8.49
C TRP A 149 -13.70 -3.41 -7.75
N PHE A 150 -12.42 -3.59 -8.05
CA PHE A 150 -11.32 -2.79 -7.52
C PHE A 150 -10.13 -2.89 -8.48
N SER A 151 -9.24 -1.91 -8.39
CA SER A 151 -7.93 -1.93 -9.02
C SER A 151 -6.80 -1.91 -7.98
N VAL A 152 -5.61 -2.32 -8.39
CA VAL A 152 -4.42 -2.42 -7.52
C VAL A 152 -3.27 -1.62 -8.11
N ASP A 153 -2.60 -0.84 -7.26
CA ASP A 153 -1.39 -0.09 -7.58
C ASP A 153 -0.26 -0.45 -6.60
N LEU A 154 0.98 -0.49 -7.11
CA LEU A 154 2.19 -0.86 -6.37
C LEU A 154 3.24 0.27 -6.32
N LYS A 155 2.90 1.51 -6.69
CA LYS A 155 3.86 2.63 -6.81
C LYS A 155 4.55 2.97 -5.49
N THR A 156 3.89 2.71 -4.37
CA THR A 156 4.44 2.93 -3.01
C THR A 156 5.27 1.74 -2.50
N GLY A 157 5.33 0.64 -3.25
CA GLY A 157 5.87 -0.64 -2.79
C GLY A 157 4.95 -1.39 -1.82
N MET A 158 3.74 -0.89 -1.58
CA MET A 158 2.69 -1.50 -0.77
C MET A 158 1.43 -1.70 -1.62
N LEU A 159 0.57 -2.64 -1.25
CA LEU A 159 -0.73 -2.83 -1.91
C LEU A 159 -1.61 -1.59 -1.67
N THR A 160 -1.94 -0.89 -2.75
CA THR A 160 -2.92 0.20 -2.74
C THR A 160 -4.13 -0.28 -3.52
N ILE A 161 -5.28 -0.39 -2.85
CA ILE A 161 -6.55 -0.82 -3.46
C ILE A 161 -7.37 0.43 -3.75
N THR A 162 -7.88 0.55 -4.97
CA THR A 162 -8.72 1.67 -5.40
C THR A 162 -10.10 1.16 -5.80
N LEU A 163 -11.14 1.82 -5.27
CA LEU A 163 -12.54 1.60 -5.61
C LEU A 163 -13.02 2.77 -6.45
N ASP A 164 -13.68 2.47 -7.56
CA ASP A 164 -14.22 3.47 -8.49
C ASP A 164 -15.74 3.27 -8.64
N GLU A 165 -16.48 4.36 -8.82
CA GLU A 165 -17.94 4.33 -8.95
C GLU A 165 -18.42 3.39 -10.07
N SER A 166 -17.64 3.28 -11.15
CA SER A 166 -18.01 2.52 -12.34
C SER A 166 -18.07 1.00 -12.12
N ASP A 167 -17.25 0.44 -11.23
CA ASP A 167 -17.12 -1.00 -11.04
C ASP A 167 -17.19 -1.48 -9.58
N CYS A 168 -17.12 -0.59 -8.58
CA CYS A 168 -17.10 -0.94 -7.15
C CYS A 168 -18.23 -1.89 -6.75
N PHE A 169 -19.42 -1.72 -7.35
CA PHE A 169 -20.60 -2.51 -7.02
C PHE A 169 -20.88 -3.66 -7.99
N ALA A 170 -19.96 -4.01 -8.88
CA ALA A 170 -20.18 -5.04 -9.89
C ALA A 170 -20.21 -6.47 -9.32
N ALA A 171 -19.56 -6.71 -8.18
CA ALA A 171 -19.35 -8.05 -7.63
C ALA A 171 -20.40 -8.44 -6.57
N TRP A 172 -21.32 -9.34 -6.97
CA TRP A 172 -22.29 -9.99 -6.09
C TRP A 172 -21.94 -11.46 -5.89
N VAL A 173 -21.79 -11.87 -4.63
CA VAL A 173 -21.38 -13.25 -4.26
C VAL A 173 -22.30 -13.74 -3.13
N SER A 174 -22.59 -15.05 -3.07
CA SER A 174 -23.33 -15.61 -1.94
C SER A 174 -22.52 -15.47 -0.64
N ALA A 175 -23.19 -15.36 0.51
CA ALA A 175 -22.52 -15.29 1.80
C ALA A 175 -21.62 -16.53 2.02
N LYS A 176 -22.13 -17.72 1.68
CA LYS A 176 -21.40 -18.98 1.81
C LYS A 176 -20.16 -19.05 0.91
N ASP A 177 -20.25 -18.62 -0.35
CA ASP A 177 -19.10 -18.58 -1.26
C ASP A 177 -18.05 -17.55 -0.82
N ALA A 178 -18.50 -16.46 -0.18
CA ALA A 178 -17.64 -15.50 0.49
C ALA A 178 -17.12 -16.00 1.86
N GLY A 179 -17.42 -17.23 2.27
CA GLY A 179 -16.95 -17.80 3.53
C GLY A 179 -17.53 -17.13 4.78
N PHE A 180 -18.72 -16.55 4.66
CA PHE A 180 -19.52 -16.06 5.78
C PHE A 180 -20.66 -17.03 6.07
N SER A 181 -20.85 -17.39 7.34
CA SER A 181 -21.94 -18.27 7.78
C SER A 181 -22.99 -17.47 8.53
N SER A 182 -24.26 -17.72 8.23
CA SER A 182 -25.39 -17.22 9.02
C SER A 182 -25.90 -18.31 9.97
N SER A 183 -26.40 -17.89 11.14
CA SER A 183 -26.96 -18.81 12.15
C SER A 183 -28.28 -19.44 11.74
N ASP A 184 -29.05 -18.76 10.88
CA ASP A 184 -30.34 -19.19 10.34
C ASP A 184 -30.21 -20.06 9.07
N GLY A 185 -28.99 -20.30 8.60
CA GLY A 185 -28.71 -21.07 7.38
C GLY A 185 -29.02 -20.34 6.06
N SER A 186 -29.48 -19.09 6.12
CA SER A 186 -29.67 -18.22 4.97
C SER A 186 -28.38 -18.02 4.17
N ASP A 187 -28.53 -17.66 2.89
CA ASP A 187 -27.39 -17.42 2.00
C ASP A 187 -27.65 -16.17 1.15
N PRO A 188 -27.66 -14.98 1.78
CA PRO A 188 -27.93 -13.74 1.08
C PRO A 188 -26.83 -13.45 0.06
N LYS A 189 -27.20 -12.76 -1.02
CA LYS A 189 -26.22 -12.22 -1.96
C LYS A 189 -25.64 -10.93 -1.39
N LEU A 190 -24.31 -10.89 -1.31
CA LEU A 190 -23.54 -9.80 -0.76
C LEU A 190 -22.82 -9.03 -1.86
N ASN A 191 -22.80 -7.71 -1.75
CA ASN A 191 -22.00 -6.86 -2.62
C ASN A 191 -20.63 -6.59 -2.00
N LEU A 192 -19.54 -7.05 -2.63
CA LEU A 192 -18.20 -6.99 -2.03
C LEU A 192 -17.70 -5.55 -1.81
N GLY A 193 -17.89 -4.67 -2.80
CA GLY A 193 -17.50 -3.26 -2.68
C GLY A 193 -18.29 -2.52 -1.62
N GLY A 194 -19.60 -2.75 -1.57
CA GLY A 194 -20.46 -2.15 -0.55
C GLY A 194 -20.08 -2.57 0.88
N LEU A 195 -19.80 -3.87 1.09
CA LEU A 195 -19.30 -4.35 2.37
C LEU A 195 -17.97 -3.73 2.75
N LEU A 196 -17.03 -3.60 1.80
CA LEU A 196 -15.73 -2.97 2.07
C LEU A 196 -15.87 -1.50 2.46
N LEU A 197 -16.69 -0.72 1.75
CA LEU A 197 -16.94 0.69 2.08
C LEU A 197 -17.50 0.86 3.50
N GLN A 198 -18.47 0.01 3.87
CA GLN A 198 -19.05 0.02 5.22
C GLN A 198 -18.01 -0.33 6.31
N ALA A 199 -17.06 -1.21 6.02
CA ALA A 199 -15.97 -1.52 6.96
C ALA A 199 -14.92 -0.39 7.03
N LEU A 200 -14.60 0.26 5.90
CA LEU A 200 -13.64 1.38 5.85
C LEU A 200 -14.15 2.61 6.60
N LEU A 201 -15.47 2.83 6.62
CA LEU A 201 -16.12 3.94 7.31
C LEU A 201 -16.87 3.53 8.58
N GLU A 202 -16.56 2.35 9.14
CA GLU A 202 -17.26 1.80 10.31
C GLU A 202 -17.26 2.73 11.54
N PHE A 203 -16.18 3.51 11.71
CA PHE A 203 -16.04 4.43 12.85
C PHE A 203 -16.71 5.78 12.62
N TRP A 204 -17.15 6.10 11.40
CA TRP A 204 -17.81 7.36 11.08
C TRP A 204 -19.21 7.40 11.71
N PRO A 205 -19.54 8.37 12.59
CA PRO A 205 -20.81 8.36 13.30
C PRO A 205 -22.03 8.42 12.39
N ARG A 206 -21.92 9.07 11.22
CA ARG A 206 -23.01 9.21 10.25
C ARG A 206 -23.45 7.89 9.61
N THR A 207 -22.63 6.84 9.64
CA THR A 207 -22.98 5.52 9.06
C THR A 207 -23.67 4.60 10.08
N ARG A 208 -23.79 5.04 11.33
CA ARG A 208 -24.45 4.29 12.40
C ARG A 208 -25.96 4.50 12.29
N ILE A 209 -26.70 3.41 12.33
CA ILE A 209 -28.15 3.43 12.37
C ILE A 209 -28.56 3.87 13.78
N ASN A 210 -29.38 4.91 13.88
CA ASN A 210 -30.03 5.23 15.14
C ASN A 210 -31.16 4.21 15.35
N PRO A 211 -31.26 3.57 16.53
CA PRO A 211 -32.30 2.59 16.81
C PRO A 211 -33.74 3.17 16.72
N MET A 212 -33.90 4.50 16.65
CA MET A 212 -35.21 5.14 16.48
C MET A 212 -35.77 5.05 15.05
N ASP A 213 -34.94 4.81 14.02
CA ASP A 213 -35.42 4.72 12.63
C ASP A 213 -35.98 3.33 12.29
N GLU A 214 -35.82 2.33 13.17
CA GLU A 214 -36.39 0.98 13.02
C GLU A 214 -37.83 0.87 13.60
N GLU A 215 -38.20 1.73 14.56
CA GLU A 215 -39.52 1.66 15.22
C GLU A 215 -40.70 2.08 14.34
N GLU A 216 -40.47 2.77 13.21
CA GLU A 216 -41.57 3.10 12.28
C GLU A 216 -41.99 1.93 11.36
N ASN A 217 -41.24 0.81 11.32
CA ASN A 217 -41.53 -0.31 10.42
C ASN A 217 -41.94 -1.64 11.09
N GLU A 218 -41.89 -1.77 12.42
CA GLU A 218 -42.33 -3.00 13.10
C GLU A 218 -43.40 -2.74 14.17
N VAL A 219 -44.66 -2.66 13.72
CA VAL A 219 -45.80 -2.84 14.63
C VAL A 219 -45.96 -4.34 14.92
N ASN A 220 -45.61 -4.72 16.16
CA ASN A 220 -45.84 -6.01 16.86
C ASN A 220 -44.67 -7.01 16.87
N HIS A 221 -43.93 -7.10 17.98
CA HIS A 221 -44.02 -8.23 18.92
C HIS A 221 -43.13 -8.06 20.18
N VAL A 222 -43.80 -8.02 21.33
CA VAL A 222 -43.47 -8.41 22.73
C VAL A 222 -42.02 -8.71 23.17
N ASN A 223 -41.56 -7.90 24.15
CA ASN A 223 -40.65 -8.14 25.28
C ASN A 223 -39.44 -9.10 25.14
N GLY A 224 -38.25 -8.50 25.17
CA GLY A 224 -37.03 -9.09 25.72
C GLY A 224 -35.94 -8.02 25.81
N GLU A 225 -35.31 -7.85 26.96
CA GLU A 225 -34.18 -6.93 27.16
C GLU A 225 -33.00 -7.34 26.24
N GLN A 226 -32.96 -6.83 25.02
CA GLN A 226 -31.78 -6.86 24.16
C GLN A 226 -31.01 -5.56 24.38
N GLU A 227 -29.76 -5.67 24.84
CA GLU A 227 -28.82 -4.55 24.77
C GLU A 227 -28.84 -3.97 23.35
N ASN A 228 -29.35 -2.75 23.18
CA ASN A 228 -29.33 -1.96 21.95
C ASN A 228 -27.88 -1.72 21.50
N ARG A 229 -27.24 -2.73 20.93
CA ARG A 229 -25.92 -2.61 20.31
C ARG A 229 -26.14 -1.99 18.94
N VAL A 230 -25.93 -0.68 18.86
CA VAL A 230 -25.81 0.05 17.59
C VAL A 230 -25.01 -0.80 16.60
N GLN A 231 -25.64 -1.25 15.52
CA GLN A 231 -25.00 -2.08 14.51
C GLN A 231 -23.88 -1.26 13.86
N LYS A 232 -22.62 -1.65 14.12
CA LYS A 232 -21.44 -1.00 13.56
C LYS A 232 -20.97 -1.76 12.32
N GLY A 233 -20.60 -1.02 11.28
CA GLY A 233 -20.01 -1.56 10.06
C GLY A 233 -21.00 -2.38 9.24
N ASN A 234 -20.53 -3.51 8.70
CA ASN A 234 -21.29 -4.36 7.77
C ASN A 234 -21.83 -5.66 8.40
N GLY A 235 -21.47 -5.97 9.65
CA GLY A 235 -21.88 -7.20 10.35
C GLY A 235 -21.15 -8.49 9.97
N TYR A 236 -20.26 -8.48 8.96
CA TYR A 236 -19.52 -9.65 8.47
C TYR A 236 -18.02 -9.61 8.81
N PHE A 237 -17.39 -8.45 8.71
CA PHE A 237 -15.96 -8.28 8.98
C PHE A 237 -15.61 -6.83 9.31
N GLN A 238 -14.42 -6.65 9.87
CA GLN A 238 -13.79 -5.35 10.08
C GLN A 238 -12.47 -5.31 9.33
N VAL A 239 -12.07 -4.11 8.90
CA VAL A 239 -10.71 -3.85 8.40
C VAL A 239 -9.79 -3.48 9.58
N PRO A 240 -8.46 -3.64 9.46
CA PRO A 240 -7.54 -3.17 10.49
C PRO A 240 -7.76 -1.68 10.78
N PRO A 241 -7.91 -1.26 12.06
CA PRO A 241 -8.27 0.13 12.39
C PRO A 241 -7.21 1.17 11.96
N HIS A 242 -5.97 0.73 11.74
CA HIS A 242 -4.87 1.56 11.25
C HIS A 242 -4.80 1.65 9.71
N THR A 243 -5.74 1.02 8.99
CA THR A 243 -5.82 1.09 7.53
C THR A 243 -6.05 2.54 7.09
N PRO A 244 -5.15 3.13 6.28
CA PRO A 244 -5.39 4.45 5.71
C PRO A 244 -6.52 4.43 4.68
N VAL A 245 -7.45 5.37 4.78
CA VAL A 245 -8.52 5.62 3.81
C VAL A 245 -8.19 6.92 3.09
N ILE A 246 -8.25 6.92 1.76
CA ILE A 246 -7.88 8.07 0.92
C ILE A 246 -9.03 8.36 -0.04
N PHE A 247 -9.51 9.60 -0.03
CA PHE A 247 -10.42 10.15 -1.02
C PHE A 247 -9.62 11.01 -1.99
N GLY A 248 -9.78 10.76 -3.28
CA GLY A 248 -9.06 11.48 -4.32
C GLY A 248 -9.82 11.49 -5.63
N GLU A 249 -9.48 12.44 -6.50
CA GLU A 249 -10.02 12.53 -7.85
C GLU A 249 -9.27 11.56 -8.78
N ALA A 250 -9.95 11.08 -9.83
CA ALA A 250 -9.33 10.22 -10.86
C ALA A 250 -8.08 10.85 -11.51
N GLY A 251 -7.96 12.19 -11.49
CA GLY A 251 -6.80 12.94 -11.95
C GLY A 251 -5.58 12.91 -11.02
N GLY A 252 -5.65 12.22 -9.87
CA GLY A 252 -4.54 12.02 -8.94
C GLY A 252 -4.43 13.06 -7.82
N ARG A 253 -5.36 14.02 -7.73
CA ARG A 253 -5.44 14.95 -6.61
C ARG A 253 -6.05 14.25 -5.40
N THR A 254 -5.29 14.12 -4.32
CA THR A 254 -5.81 13.69 -3.01
C THR A 254 -6.66 14.81 -2.41
N LEU A 255 -7.88 14.47 -1.98
CA LEU A 255 -8.81 15.38 -1.29
C LEU A 255 -8.67 15.25 0.21
N PHE A 256 -8.70 14.03 0.73
CA PHE A 256 -8.63 13.77 2.16
C PHE A 256 -8.03 12.40 2.46
N ARG A 257 -7.29 12.30 3.57
CA ARG A 257 -6.69 11.06 4.06
C ARG A 257 -6.82 10.99 5.57
N LEU A 258 -7.29 9.86 6.06
CA LEU A 258 -7.39 9.53 7.49
C LEU A 258 -7.06 8.06 7.73
N LEU A 259 -6.95 7.64 8.98
CA LEU A 259 -7.02 6.21 9.33
C LEU A 259 -8.47 5.83 9.59
N CYS A 260 -8.86 4.59 9.26
CA CYS A 260 -10.20 4.07 9.47
C CYS A 260 -10.75 4.38 10.88
N ARG A 261 -9.95 4.14 11.93
CA ARG A 261 -10.35 4.38 13.33
C ARG A 261 -10.58 5.84 13.70
N ASP A 262 -10.00 6.78 12.95
CA ASP A 262 -10.03 8.21 13.28
C ASP A 262 -11.29 8.90 12.73
N SER A 263 -12.11 8.20 11.95
CA SER A 263 -13.35 8.71 11.32
C SER A 263 -14.41 9.23 12.31
N GLY A 264 -14.23 8.98 13.60
CA GLY A 264 -15.08 9.48 14.68
C GLY A 264 -14.70 10.85 15.25
N GLY A 265 -13.53 11.39 14.89
CA GLY A 265 -13.09 12.72 15.33
C GLY A 265 -13.96 13.83 14.73
N GLU A 266 -14.10 14.95 15.45
CA GLU A 266 -14.95 16.07 15.03
C GLU A 266 -14.48 16.66 13.68
N THR A 267 -13.18 16.94 13.58
CA THR A 267 -12.53 17.46 12.36
C THR A 267 -12.63 16.44 11.22
N GLU A 268 -12.33 15.18 11.48
CA GLU A 268 -12.37 14.11 10.49
C GLU A 268 -13.80 13.90 9.97
N SER A 269 -14.78 13.87 10.87
CA SER A 269 -16.19 13.73 10.50
C SER A 269 -16.69 14.91 9.67
N MET A 270 -16.29 16.16 10.02
CA MET A 270 -16.57 17.34 9.20
C MET A 270 -15.99 17.18 7.78
N LEU A 271 -14.71 16.81 7.66
CA LEU A 271 -14.06 16.61 6.36
C LEU A 271 -14.68 15.44 5.58
N LEU A 272 -15.10 14.36 6.23
CA LEU A 272 -15.83 13.26 5.58
C LEU A 272 -17.16 13.74 5.00
N ASN A 273 -17.90 14.60 5.71
CA ASN A 273 -19.14 15.17 5.17
C ASN A 273 -18.92 16.01 3.91
N GLU A 274 -17.75 16.63 3.75
CA GLU A 274 -17.40 17.46 2.59
C GLU A 274 -16.78 16.65 1.43
N THR A 275 -16.13 15.52 1.72
CA THR A 275 -15.26 14.81 0.75
C THR A 275 -15.75 13.44 0.33
N VAL A 276 -16.60 12.77 1.12
CA VAL A 276 -17.15 11.46 0.75
C VAL A 276 -18.16 11.66 -0.39
N PRO A 277 -17.96 11.02 -1.55
CA PRO A 277 -18.85 11.20 -2.71
C PRO A 277 -20.20 10.53 -2.50
N GLN A 278 -21.22 11.03 -3.19
CA GLN A 278 -22.61 10.59 -3.02
C GLN A 278 -22.79 9.07 -3.21
N TRP A 279 -22.14 8.47 -4.20
CA TRP A 279 -22.24 7.03 -4.45
C TRP A 279 -21.73 6.16 -3.28
N VAL A 280 -20.87 6.70 -2.41
CA VAL A 280 -20.44 6.04 -1.17
C VAL A 280 -21.46 6.30 -0.04
N ILE A 281 -22.02 7.51 0.04
CA ILE A 281 -23.08 7.88 1.00
C ILE A 281 -24.29 6.96 0.83
N ASP A 282 -24.72 6.74 -0.41
CA ASP A 282 -25.88 5.89 -0.74
C ASP A 282 -25.77 4.50 -0.09
N ILE A 283 -24.57 3.92 -0.05
CA ILE A 283 -24.34 2.58 0.51
C ILE A 283 -24.04 2.59 2.01
N THR A 284 -23.25 3.57 2.47
CA THR A 284 -22.68 3.56 3.83
C THR A 284 -23.58 4.25 4.85
N VAL A 285 -24.30 5.30 4.44
CA VAL A 285 -25.23 6.08 5.27
C VAL A 285 -26.66 5.64 4.96
N ASP A 286 -27.09 5.77 3.71
CA ASP A 286 -28.51 5.57 3.35
C ASP A 286 -28.91 4.09 3.23
N LYS A 287 -27.92 3.18 3.25
CA LYS A 287 -28.09 1.72 3.12
C LYS A 287 -28.87 1.30 1.87
N ASN A 288 -28.86 2.13 0.83
CA ASN A 288 -29.46 1.87 -0.46
C ASN A 288 -28.59 0.88 -1.24
N MET A 289 -28.76 -0.41 -0.99
CA MET A 289 -27.99 -1.45 -1.66
C MET A 289 -28.05 -1.30 -3.20
N PRO A 290 -26.92 -1.47 -3.90
CA PRO A 290 -26.89 -1.29 -5.34
C PRO A 290 -27.82 -2.30 -6.02
N LYS A 291 -28.30 -1.99 -7.22
CA LYS A 291 -29.15 -2.94 -7.97
C LYS A 291 -28.29 -4.08 -8.50
N PHE A 292 -28.89 -5.28 -8.59
CA PHE A 292 -28.26 -6.40 -9.29
C PHE A 292 -28.01 -6.04 -10.75
N ASN A 293 -26.81 -6.38 -11.24
CA ASN A 293 -26.53 -6.39 -12.66
C ASN A 293 -27.38 -7.48 -13.31
N LYS A 294 -28.14 -7.12 -14.35
CA LYS A 294 -28.91 -8.06 -15.17
C LYS A 294 -28.03 -8.72 -16.21
#